data_AF-A0A7I7YQY3-F1
#
_entry.id   AF-A0A7I7YQY3-F1
#
_cell.length_a   1.000
_cell.length_b   1.000
_cell.length_c   1.000
_cell.angle_alpha   90.00
_cell.angle_beta   90.00
_cell.angle_gamma   90.00
#
_symmetry.space_group_name_H-M   'P 1'
#
loop_
_entity.id
_entity.type
_entity.pdbx_description
1 polymer ?
#
loop_
_entity_poly.entity_id
_entity_poly.type
_entity_poly.pdbx_seq_one_letter_code
_entity_poly.pdbx_strand_id
1 'polypeptide(L)'
;MQRAREHLRQAARRAVAAQLAAADELERFADLHDAAARAHEVAGADFVDDLLLIAHVHVAEMHRSAARAKRALARECRDQAQQCSWEL
;
A
#
# COMPACT_ATOMS: atom_id res chain seq x y z
N MET A 1 -12.79 -4.32 -38.03
CA MET A 1 -11.60 -4.42 -37.15
C MET A 1 -11.27 -3.17 -36.35
N GLN A 2 -11.59 -1.95 -36.81
CA GLN A 2 -11.27 -0.70 -36.06
C GLN A 2 -11.97 -0.61 -34.69
N ARG A 3 -13.27 -0.92 -34.59
CA ARG A 3 -14.03 -0.91 -33.32
C ARG A 3 -13.44 -1.82 -32.25
N ALA A 4 -12.99 -3.02 -32.63
CA ALA A 4 -12.38 -3.96 -31.68
C ALA A 4 -11.06 -3.41 -31.10
N ARG A 5 -10.24 -2.73 -31.93
CA ARG A 5 -9.01 -2.07 -31.48
C ARG A 5 -9.29 -0.88 -30.55
N GLU A 6 -10.34 -0.11 -30.84
CA GLU A 6 -10.78 0.99 -29.96
C GLU A 6 -11.24 0.47 -28.59
N HIS A 7 -12.01 -0.62 -28.57
CA HIS A 7 -12.43 -1.25 -27.32
C HIS A 7 -11.25 -1.78 -26.50
N LEU A 8 -10.26 -2.42 -27.14
CA LEU A 8 -9.04 -2.89 -26.47
C LEU A 8 -8.25 -1.72 -25.86
N ARG A 9 -8.06 -0.63 -26.59
CA ARG A 9 -7.39 0.57 -26.08
C ARG A 9 -8.14 1.18 -24.89
N GLN A 10 -9.47 1.24 -24.97
CA GLN A 10 -10.28 1.78 -23.89
C GLN A 10 -10.24 0.87 -22.64
N ALA A 11 -10.20 -0.45 -22.82
CA ALA A 11 -10.06 -1.40 -21.73
C ALA A 11 -8.70 -1.26 -21.04
N ALA A 12 -7.62 -1.17 -21.81
CA ALA A 12 -6.28 -1.00 -21.26
C ALA A 12 -6.11 0.34 -20.51
N ARG A 13 -6.67 1.45 -21.02
CA ARG A 13 -6.70 2.73 -20.26
C ARG A 13 -7.43 2.60 -18.93
N ARG A 14 -8.53 1.86 -18.88
CA ARG A 14 -9.28 1.60 -17.64
C ARG A 14 -8.48 0.73 -16.68
N ALA A 15 -7.75 -0.27 -17.18
CA ALA A 15 -6.88 -1.11 -16.37
C ALA A 15 -5.74 -0.30 -15.74
N VAL A 16 -5.06 0.55 -16.51
CA VAL A 16 -4.02 1.47 -16.02
C VAL A 16 -4.57 2.39 -14.92
N ALA A 17 -5.73 3.01 -15.15
CA ALA A 17 -6.37 3.87 -14.14
C ALA A 17 -6.70 3.11 -12.85
N ALA A 18 -7.19 1.87 -12.95
CA ALA A 18 -7.50 1.04 -11.80
C ALA A 18 -6.24 0.63 -11.01
N GLN A 19 -5.14 0.32 -11.69
CA GLN A 19 -3.86 0.00 -11.05
C GLN A 19 -3.27 1.19 -10.30
N LEU A 20 -3.34 2.40 -10.88
CA LEU A 20 -2.90 3.62 -10.20
C LEU A 20 -3.75 3.92 -8.96
N ALA A 21 -5.08 3.81 -9.08
CA ALA A 21 -5.98 3.98 -7.94
C ALA A 21 -5.73 2.95 -6.82
N ALA A 22 -5.44 1.69 -7.19
CA ALA A 22 -5.06 0.66 -6.23
C ALA A 22 -3.74 0.98 -5.53
N ALA A 23 -2.75 1.52 -6.25
CA ALA A 23 -1.48 1.94 -5.67
C ALA A 23 -1.68 3.06 -4.64
N ASP A 24 -2.48 4.08 -4.97
CA ASP A 24 -2.76 5.20 -4.06
C ASP A 24 -3.48 4.73 -2.78
N GLU A 25 -4.42 3.79 -2.91
CA GLU A 25 -5.10 3.21 -1.77
C GLU A 25 -4.16 2.36 -0.89
N LEU A 26 -3.24 1.61 -1.50
CA LEU A 26 -2.21 0.86 -0.78
C LEU A 26 -1.27 1.79 0.00
N GLU A 27 -0.89 2.94 -0.55
CA GLU A 27 -0.11 3.94 0.17
C GLU A 27 -0.88 4.55 1.33
N ARG A 28 -2.15 4.89 1.11
CA ARG A 28 -3.04 5.36 2.19
C ARG A 28 -3.12 4.36 3.34
N PHE A 29 -3.25 3.06 3.03
CA PHE A 29 -3.21 2.01 4.05
C PHE A 29 -1.85 1.90 4.75
N ALA A 30 -0.75 2.04 4.01
CA ALA A 30 0.58 2.03 4.62
C ALA A 30 0.74 3.16 5.64
N ASP A 31 0.23 4.35 5.34
CA ASP A 31 0.29 5.50 6.24
C ASP A 31 -0.55 5.30 7.51
N LEU A 32 -1.71 4.63 7.40
CA LEU A 32 -2.52 4.22 8.55
C LEU A 32 -1.77 3.21 9.44
N HIS A 33 -1.06 2.24 8.83
CA HIS A 33 -0.23 1.32 9.59
C HIS A 33 0.92 2.04 10.29
N ASP A 34 1.62 2.95 9.63
CA ASP A 34 2.68 3.75 10.27
C ASP A 34 2.14 4.62 11.41
N ALA A 35 0.93 5.19 11.27
CA ALA A 35 0.27 5.92 12.33
C ALA A 35 -0.06 5.02 13.53
N ALA A 36 -0.56 3.81 13.28
CA ALA A 36 -0.83 2.83 14.33
C ALA A 36 0.46 2.39 15.04
N ALA A 37 1.56 2.18 14.30
CA ALA A 37 2.86 1.88 14.88
C ALA A 37 3.32 2.97 15.85
N ARG A 38 3.26 4.25 15.41
CA ARG A 38 3.57 5.40 16.27
C ARG A 38 2.67 5.49 17.50
N ALA A 39 1.38 5.20 17.36
CA ALA A 39 0.46 5.19 18.49
C ALA A 39 0.85 4.12 19.53
N HIS A 40 1.26 2.92 19.09
CA HIS A 40 1.76 1.88 19.98
C HIS A 40 3.09 2.23 20.64
N GLU A 41 4.00 2.90 19.94
CA GLU A 41 5.27 3.40 20.52
C GLU A 41 5.01 4.43 21.62
N VAL A 42 4.12 5.40 21.37
CA VAL A 42 3.76 6.43 22.35
C VAL A 42 3.07 5.81 23.56
N ALA A 43 2.11 4.91 23.34
CA ALA A 43 1.45 4.21 24.43
C ALA A 43 2.45 3.34 25.24
N GLY A 44 3.41 2.73 24.54
CA GLY A 44 4.49 1.94 25.12
C GLY A 44 5.33 2.70 26.16
N ALA A 45 5.62 3.98 25.87
CA ALA A 45 6.53 4.80 26.66
C ALA A 45 6.05 5.09 28.10
N ASP A 46 4.75 4.96 28.36
CA ASP A 46 4.15 5.24 29.66
C ASP A 46 4.05 3.98 30.56
N PHE A 47 4.38 2.79 30.05
CA PHE A 47 4.30 1.55 30.84
C PHE A 47 5.51 1.35 31.74
N VAL A 48 5.23 1.04 33.01
CA VAL A 48 6.22 0.59 34.01
C VAL A 48 6.41 -0.93 33.98
N ASP A 49 5.48 -1.67 33.35
CA ASP A 49 5.53 -3.12 33.16
C ASP A 49 6.22 -3.48 31.84
N ASP A 50 7.38 -4.13 31.94
CA ASP A 50 8.20 -4.55 30.80
C ASP A 50 7.46 -5.48 29.83
N LEU A 51 6.54 -6.34 30.31
CA LEU A 51 5.80 -7.24 29.43
C LEU A 51 4.82 -6.47 28.54
N LEU A 52 4.17 -5.45 29.10
CA LEU A 52 3.26 -4.58 28.34
C LEU A 52 4.05 -3.71 27.35
N LEU A 53 5.21 -3.19 27.75
CA LEU A 53 6.11 -2.47 26.86
C LEU A 53 6.55 -3.36 25.67
N ILE A 54 7.01 -4.58 25.93
CA ILE A 54 7.43 -5.53 24.87
C ILE A 54 6.28 -5.80 23.90
N ALA A 55 5.07 -6.00 24.40
CA ALA A 55 3.89 -6.22 23.56
C ALA A 55 3.61 -5.02 22.63
N HIS A 56 3.65 -3.79 23.15
CA HIS A 56 3.46 -2.58 22.36
C HIS A 56 4.53 -2.40 21.29
N VAL A 57 5.80 -2.61 21.63
CA VAL A 57 6.91 -2.55 20.67
C VAL A 57 6.75 -3.61 19.57
N HIS A 58 6.34 -4.82 19.92
CA HIS A 58 6.10 -5.89 18.96
C HIS A 58 4.96 -5.55 17.99
N VAL A 59 3.82 -5.07 18.50
CA VAL A 59 2.69 -4.67 17.66
C VAL A 59 3.07 -3.51 16.75
N ALA A 60 3.82 -2.52 17.25
CA ALA A 60 4.33 -1.43 16.42
C ALA A 60 5.16 -1.94 15.25
N GLU A 61 6.07 -2.90 15.47
CA GLU A 61 6.87 -3.48 14.38
C GLU A 61 6.02 -4.27 13.38
N MET A 62 4.98 -4.98 13.83
CA MET A 62 4.04 -5.66 12.93
C MET A 62 3.33 -4.67 12.00
N HIS A 63 2.92 -3.52 12.52
CA HIS A 63 2.35 -2.44 11.70
C HIS A 63 3.37 -1.87 10.71
N ARG A 64 4.62 -1.59 11.13
CA ARG A 64 5.66 -1.13 10.21
C ARG A 64 5.93 -2.15 9.09
N SER A 65 5.96 -3.44 9.44
CA SER A 65 6.11 -4.52 8.46
C SER A 65 4.97 -4.54 7.44
N ALA A 66 3.73 -4.41 7.91
CA ALA A 66 2.56 -4.30 7.04
C ALA A 66 2.64 -3.07 6.13
N ALA A 67 3.03 -1.90 6.65
CA ALA A 67 3.21 -0.68 5.85
C ALA A 67 4.25 -0.87 4.74
N ARG A 68 5.40 -1.50 5.05
CA ARG A 68 6.44 -1.84 4.05
C ARG A 68 5.89 -2.75 2.95
N ALA A 69 5.13 -3.78 3.31
CA ALA A 69 4.52 -4.69 2.34
C ALA A 69 3.49 -3.98 1.45
N LYS A 70 2.65 -3.11 2.02
CA LYS A 70 1.68 -2.30 1.25
C LYS A 70 2.37 -1.35 0.27
N ARG A 71 3.44 -0.68 0.67
CA ARG A 71 4.24 0.17 -0.22
C ARG A 71 4.94 -0.63 -1.33
N ALA A 72 5.36 -1.87 -1.06
CA ALA A 72 5.91 -2.74 -2.09
C ALA A 72 4.86 -3.08 -3.15
N LEU A 73 3.67 -3.49 -2.73
CA LEU A 73 2.55 -3.76 -3.64
C LEU A 73 2.13 -2.50 -4.42
N ALA A 74 2.14 -1.33 -3.80
CA ALA A 74 1.82 -0.07 -4.48
C ALA A 74 2.82 0.21 -5.63
N ARG A 75 4.11 -0.06 -5.42
CA ARG A 75 5.13 0.03 -6.47
C ARG A 75 4.86 -0.95 -7.60
N GLU A 76 4.57 -2.21 -7.28
CA GLU A 76 4.24 -3.23 -8.29
C GLU A 76 3.01 -2.83 -9.13
N CYS A 77 1.97 -2.26 -8.52
CA CYS A 77 0.82 -1.74 -9.25
C CYS A 77 1.20 -0.60 -10.21
N ARG A 78 2.10 0.29 -9.82
CA ARG A 78 2.60 1.37 -10.70
C ARG A 78 3.47 0.84 -11.83
N ASP A 79 4.33 -0.12 -11.56
CA ASP A 79 5.17 -0.76 -12.57
C ASP A 79 4.29 -1.46 -13.62
N GLN A 80 3.24 -2.16 -13.20
CA GLN A 80 2.26 -2.77 -14.10
C GLN A 80 1.50 -1.72 -14.91
N ALA A 81 1.08 -0.61 -14.29
CA ALA A 81 0.42 0.49 -14.98
C ALA A 81 1.32 1.12 -16.06
N GLN A 82 2.62 1.25 -15.77
CA GLN A 82 3.60 1.75 -16.72
C GLN A 82 3.81 0.78 -17.89
N GLN A 83 3.94 -0.52 -17.61
CA GLN A 83 4.06 -1.55 -18.65
C GLN A 83 2.84 -1.56 -19.58
N CYS A 84 1.62 -1.60 -19.02
CA CYS A 84 0.39 -1.55 -19.81
C CYS A 84 0.24 -0.24 -20.61
N SER A 85 0.80 0.88 -20.12
CA SER A 85 0.77 2.15 -20.85
C SER A 85 1.77 2.19 -22.02
N TRP A 86 2.88 1.46 -21.97
CA TRP A 86 3.85 1.38 -23.07
C TRP A 86 3.38 0.46 -24.20
N GLU A 87 2.53 -0.52 -23.89
CA GLU A 87 1.95 -1.45 -24.87
C GLU A 87 0.73 -0.90 -25.62
N LEU A 88 0.24 0.29 -25.22
CA LEU A 88 -0.97 0.96 -25.74
C LEU A 88 -0.74 1.87 -26.95
#